data_AF-A0A1B8GLF0-F1
#
_entry.id   AF-A0A1B8GLF0-F1
#
_cell.length_a   1.000
_cell.length_b   1.000
_cell.length_c   1.000
_cell.angle_alpha   90.00
_cell.angle_beta   90.00
_cell.angle_gamma   90.00
#
_symmetry.space_group_name_H-M   'P 1'
#
loop_
_entity.id
_entity.type
_entity.pdbx_description
1 polymer ?
#
loop_
_entity_poly.entity_id
_entity_poly.type
_entity_poly.pdbx_seq_one_letter_code
_entity_poly.pdbx_strand_id
1 'polypeptide(L)'
;MAASAANGVGGNALGLDPKKGVYLAYAEVVEWFGSEHDEAAAGLYDHFNYMGDAAGFQAVYPGYGAANEAKLLSISRKYDPTRTFQTLLPRGFKIGA
;
A
#
# COMPACT_ATOMS: atom_id res chain seq x y z
N MET A 1 15.68 13.52 11.38
CA MET A 1 14.93 12.50 12.15
C MET A 1 14.79 12.93 13.61
N ALA A 2 13.92 13.91 13.91
CA ALA A 2 13.85 14.49 15.27
C ALA A 2 12.42 14.71 15.78
N ALA A 3 11.46 13.87 15.37
CA ALA A 3 10.07 13.96 15.85
C ALA A 3 9.58 12.72 16.64
N SER A 4 10.34 11.62 16.70
CA SER A 4 9.87 10.39 17.36
C SER A 4 10.44 10.13 18.76
N ALA A 5 11.44 10.88 19.22
CA ALA A 5 12.24 10.49 20.38
C ALA A 5 11.79 11.07 21.73
N ALA A 6 10.92 12.09 21.77
CA ALA A 6 10.70 12.85 23.00
C ALA A 6 9.86 12.12 24.08
N ASN A 7 8.98 11.19 23.72
CA ASN A 7 7.98 10.64 24.67
C ASN A 7 7.85 9.11 24.71
N GLY A 8 8.80 8.36 24.15
CA GLY A 8 8.84 6.89 24.29
C GLY A 8 7.70 6.10 23.63
N VAL A 9 6.76 6.76 22.92
CA VAL A 9 5.71 6.11 22.16
C VAL A 9 5.63 6.76 20.78
N GLY A 10 6.20 6.09 19.77
CA GLY A 10 5.84 6.41 18.39
C GLY A 10 4.34 6.21 18.21
N GLY A 11 3.63 7.18 17.62
CA GLY A 11 2.21 7.00 17.27
C GLY A 11 1.25 8.13 17.65
N ASN A 12 1.67 9.21 18.33
CA ASN A 12 0.80 10.37 18.61
C ASN A 12 1.23 11.63 17.83
N ALA A 13 1.34 11.53 16.50
CA ALA A 13 1.70 12.66 15.65
C ALA A 13 0.69 13.82 15.70
N LEU A 14 -0.55 13.53 16.10
CA LEU A 14 -1.65 14.49 16.14
C LEU A 14 -1.79 15.18 17.51
N GLY A 15 -0.98 14.82 18.52
CA GLY A 15 -1.02 15.44 19.85
C GLY A 15 -2.35 15.26 20.58
N LEU A 16 -3.06 14.16 20.32
CA LEU A 16 -4.37 13.89 20.91
C LEU A 16 -4.22 13.57 22.40
N ASP A 17 -5.13 14.12 23.21
CA ASP A 17 -5.16 13.91 24.66
C ASP A 17 -6.42 13.11 25.04
N PRO A 18 -6.30 11.82 25.39
CA PRO A 18 -7.45 10.96 25.65
C PRO A 18 -8.29 11.42 26.85
N LYS A 19 -7.79 12.35 27.68
CA LYS A 19 -8.55 12.93 28.80
C LYS A 19 -9.56 13.98 28.36
N LYS A 20 -9.45 14.51 27.13
CA LYS A 20 -10.35 15.55 26.60
C LYS A 20 -11.66 15.00 26.02
N GLY A 21 -11.85 13.68 26.08
CA GLY A 21 -13.06 12.99 25.62
C GLY A 21 -12.82 12.16 24.36
N VAL A 22 -13.92 11.81 23.69
CA VAL A 22 -13.90 10.97 22.49
C VAL A 22 -13.53 11.82 21.28
N TYR A 23 -12.48 11.42 20.55
CA TYR A 23 -12.17 11.97 19.24
C TYR A 23 -12.79 11.10 18.15
N LEU A 24 -13.46 11.73 17.19
CA LEU A 24 -13.93 11.09 15.96
C LEU A 24 -12.95 11.41 14.83
N ALA A 25 -12.36 10.39 14.21
CA ALA A 25 -11.66 10.53 12.94
C ALA A 25 -12.66 10.22 11.83
N TYR A 26 -12.90 11.19 10.95
CA TYR A 26 -13.75 11.02 9.77
C TYR A 26 -12.91 11.23 8.52
N ALA A 27 -13.00 10.27 7.61
CA ALA A 27 -12.49 10.38 6.25
C ALA A 27 -13.70 10.29 5.32
N GLU A 28 -14.03 11.40 4.67
CA GLU A 28 -15.07 11.43 3.65
C GLU A 28 -14.52 10.81 2.37
N VAL A 29 -15.25 9.85 1.82
CA VAL A 29 -14.94 9.24 0.52
C VAL A 29 -16.15 9.43 -0.37
N VAL A 30 -15.95 10.13 -1.49
CA VAL A 30 -16.98 10.34 -2.52
C VAL A 30 -16.60 9.48 -3.71
N GLU A 31 -17.44 8.48 -3.99
CA GLU A 31 -17.22 7.48 -5.03
C GLU A 31 -18.49 7.32 -5.88
N TRP A 32 -18.31 6.91 -7.14
CA TRP A 32 -19.39 6.62 -8.08
C TRP A 32 -19.56 5.10 -8.16
N PHE A 33 -20.78 4.59 -7.93
CA PHE A 33 -21.05 3.15 -7.79
C PHE A 33 -22.05 2.58 -8.81
N GLY A 34 -22.37 3.35 -9.86
CA GLY A 34 -23.29 2.92 -10.91
C GLY A 34 -22.56 2.23 -12.07
N SER A 35 -23.16 1.20 -12.66
CA SER A 35 -22.62 0.51 -13.83
C SER A 35 -22.40 1.42 -15.05
N GLU A 36 -23.10 2.55 -15.09
CA GLU A 36 -22.91 3.63 -16.07
C GLU A 36 -21.53 4.31 -15.97
N HIS A 37 -20.82 4.12 -14.86
CA HIS A 37 -19.47 4.63 -14.61
C HIS A 37 -18.39 3.56 -14.73
N ASP A 38 -18.76 2.30 -15.04
CA ASP A 38 -17.78 1.25 -15.25
C ASP A 38 -16.98 1.55 -16.52
N GLU A 39 -15.66 1.71 -16.40
CA GLU A 39 -14.75 1.88 -17.54
C GLU A 39 -14.82 0.67 -18.49
N ALA A 40 -15.25 -0.48 -17.96
CA ALA A 40 -15.54 -1.68 -18.73
C ALA A 40 -16.68 -1.47 -19.73
N ALA A 41 -17.70 -0.68 -19.39
CA ALA A 41 -18.81 -0.35 -20.29
C ALA A 41 -18.36 0.57 -21.45
N ALA A 42 -17.31 1.38 -21.23
CA ALA A 42 -16.69 2.23 -22.24
C ALA A 42 -15.56 1.53 -23.03
N GLY A 43 -15.20 0.29 -22.68
CA GLY A 43 -14.10 -0.45 -23.30
C GLY A 43 -12.70 0.13 -23.01
N LEU A 44 -12.56 0.96 -21.98
CA LEU A 44 -11.32 1.64 -21.61
C LEU A 44 -10.61 0.98 -20.43
N TYR A 45 -11.21 -0.05 -19.84
CA TYR A 45 -10.68 -0.73 -18.67
C TYR A 45 -9.38 -1.49 -18.98
N ASP A 46 -8.32 -1.19 -18.23
CA ASP A 46 -7.06 -1.94 -18.20
C ASP A 46 -6.96 -2.69 -16.88
N HIS A 47 -6.65 -3.99 -16.94
CA HIS A 47 -6.43 -4.83 -15.76
C HIS A 47 -5.11 -4.53 -15.04
N PHE A 48 -4.29 -3.61 -15.55
CA PHE A 48 -3.02 -3.24 -14.95
C PHE A 48 -3.21 -2.47 -13.63
N ASN A 49 -2.77 -3.09 -12.52
CA ASN A 49 -2.71 -2.44 -11.22
C ASN A 49 -1.43 -1.59 -11.10
N TYR A 50 -1.56 -0.27 -11.21
CA TYR A 50 -0.44 0.63 -10.97
C TYR A 50 -0.09 0.69 -9.47
N MET A 51 1.15 0.36 -9.11
CA MET A 51 1.59 0.21 -7.72
C MET A 51 1.34 1.45 -6.84
N GLY A 52 1.40 2.65 -7.41
CA GLY A 52 1.20 3.90 -6.68
C GLY A 52 -0.24 4.11 -6.17
N ASP A 53 -1.21 3.57 -6.92
CA ASP A 53 -2.65 3.73 -6.66
C ASP A 53 -3.30 2.43 -6.19
N ALA A 54 -2.53 1.34 -6.10
CA ALA A 54 -3.03 0.05 -5.70
C ALA A 54 -3.31 -0.02 -4.18
N ALA A 55 -4.48 -0.55 -3.84
CA ALA A 55 -4.81 -0.91 -2.48
C ALA A 55 -3.99 -2.12 -2.01
N GLY A 56 -3.74 -2.21 -0.70
CA GLY A 56 -2.84 -3.22 -0.12
C GLY A 56 -3.26 -4.69 -0.33
N PHE A 57 -4.49 -4.95 -0.77
CA PHE A 57 -5.00 -6.28 -1.09
C PHE A 57 -4.84 -6.68 -2.57
N GLN A 58 -4.46 -5.75 -3.45
CA GLN A 58 -4.32 -6.03 -4.88
C GLN A 58 -2.98 -6.69 -5.19
N ALA A 59 -2.98 -7.60 -6.17
CA ALA A 59 -1.76 -8.17 -6.72
C ALA A 59 -1.18 -7.22 -7.78
N VAL A 60 -0.02 -6.64 -7.50
CA VAL A 60 0.63 -5.65 -8.38
C VAL A 60 1.63 -6.30 -9.33
N TYR A 61 2.50 -7.17 -8.81
CA TYR A 61 3.63 -7.70 -9.59
C TYR A 61 3.24 -8.54 -10.83
N PRO A 62 2.19 -9.38 -10.78
CA PRO A 62 1.72 -10.09 -11.97
C PRO A 62 1.34 -9.16 -13.13
N GLY A 63 0.89 -7.93 -12.84
CA GLY A 63 0.52 -6.92 -13.84
C GLY A 63 1.69 -6.48 -14.73
N TYR A 64 2.93 -6.63 -14.28
CA TYR A 64 4.11 -6.35 -15.10
C TYR A 64 4.48 -7.49 -16.07
N GLY A 65 3.78 -8.63 -15.98
CA GLY A 65 4.02 -9.83 -16.77
C GLY A 65 5.07 -10.77 -16.19
N ALA A 66 4.92 -12.07 -16.46
CA ALA A 66 5.70 -13.14 -15.83
C ALA A 66 7.23 -12.98 -15.97
N ALA A 67 7.71 -12.51 -17.12
CA ALA A 67 9.15 -12.28 -17.34
C ALA A 67 9.71 -11.16 -16.43
N ASN A 68 8.96 -10.08 -16.26
CA ASN A 68 9.37 -8.97 -15.40
C ASN A 68 9.25 -9.33 -13.93
N GLU A 69 8.18 -10.04 -13.54
CA GLU A 69 8.03 -10.55 -12.19
C GLU A 69 9.19 -11.47 -11.79
N ALA A 70 9.55 -12.44 -12.64
CA ALA A 70 10.70 -13.32 -12.40
C ALA A 70 12.02 -12.52 -12.28
N LYS A 71 12.21 -11.51 -13.13
CA LYS A 71 13.37 -10.63 -13.05
C LYS A 71 13.40 -9.84 -11.73
N LEU A 72 12.29 -9.26 -11.30
CA LEU A 72 12.17 -8.54 -10.03
C LEU A 72 12.44 -9.45 -8.83
N LEU A 73 11.93 -10.69 -8.86
CA LEU A 73 12.23 -11.70 -7.84
C LEU A 73 13.73 -12.01 -7.79
N SER A 74 14.38 -12.18 -8.94
CA SER A 74 15.84 -12.42 -9.00
C SER A 74 16.67 -11.25 -8.43
N ILE A 75 16.25 -10.01 -8.71
CA ILE A 75 16.88 -8.79 -8.17
C ILE A 75 16.68 -8.73 -6.66
N SER A 76 15.46 -9.03 -6.17
CA SER A 76 15.18 -9.11 -4.74
C SER A 76 16.09 -10.11 -4.05
N ARG A 77 16.31 -11.30 -4.63
CA ARG A 77 17.23 -12.30 -4.05
C ARG A 77 18.67 -11.83 -3.99
N LYS A 78 19.12 -11.10 -5.02
CA LYS A 78 20.49 -10.60 -5.11
C LYS A 78 20.79 -9.50 -4.09
N TYR A 79 19.86 -8.57 -3.89
CA TYR A 79 20.10 -7.36 -3.11
C TYR A 79 19.43 -7.35 -1.72
N ASP A 80 18.44 -8.20 -1.49
CA ASP A 80 17.81 -8.44 -0.18
C ASP A 80 17.85 -9.95 0.15
N PRO A 81 19.05 -10.54 0.30
CA PRO A 81 19.21 -11.98 0.51
C PRO A 81 18.58 -12.44 1.84
N THR A 82 18.57 -11.57 2.85
CA THR A 82 17.91 -11.80 4.15
C THR A 82 16.42 -11.49 4.13
N ARG A 83 15.88 -11.05 2.99
CA ARG A 83 14.44 -10.84 2.78
C ARG A 83 13.86 -9.81 3.77
N THR A 84 14.66 -8.83 4.16
CA THR A 84 14.36 -7.77 5.12
C THR A 84 13.10 -7.01 4.74
N PHE A 85 12.97 -6.58 3.48
CA PHE A 85 11.79 -5.82 3.02
C PHE A 85 10.56 -6.71 2.84
N GLN A 86 10.79 -8.01 2.74
CA GLN A 86 9.75 -9.00 2.50
C GLN A 86 9.18 -9.53 3.81
N THR A 87 9.95 -9.48 4.89
CA THR A 87 9.59 -9.99 6.22
C THR A 87 9.36 -8.88 7.25
N LEU A 88 10.23 -7.87 7.32
CA LEU A 88 10.21 -6.87 8.39
C LEU A 88 9.40 -5.62 8.03
N LEU A 89 9.21 -5.33 6.74
CA LEU A 89 8.34 -4.23 6.34
C LEU A 89 6.88 -4.64 6.56
N PRO A 90 6.13 -4.03 7.50
CA PRO A 90 4.77 -4.48 7.85
C PRO A 90 3.75 -4.26 6.72
N ARG A 91 4.12 -3.47 5.71
CA ARG A 91 3.27 -3.06 4.58
C ARG A 91 4.02 -3.22 3.25
N GLY A 92 3.44 -2.69 2.19
CA GLY A 92 3.98 -2.73 0.84
C GLY A 92 3.78 -4.08 0.16
N PHE A 93 3.78 -4.06 -1.17
CA PHE A 93 3.59 -5.26 -1.98
C PHE A 93 4.81 -6.18 -1.86
N LYS A 94 4.55 -7.48 -1.69
CA LYS A 94 5.60 -8.51 -1.59
C LYS A 94 5.78 -9.16 -2.95
N ILE A 95 7.03 -9.31 -3.41
CA ILE A 95 7.37 -9.90 -4.73
C ILE A 95 7.31 -11.43 -4.72
N GLY A 96 6.79 -12.04 -3.65
CA GLY A 96 6.79 -13.48 -3.43
C GLY A 96 7.99 -13.93 -2.60
N ALA A 97 7.84 -15.10 -1.96
CA ALA A 97 8.77 -15.69 -0.98
C ALA A 97 10.15 -15.98 -1.57
#